data_AF-A0A0J1BTQ7-F1
#
_entry.id   AF-A0A0J1BTQ7-F1
#
_cell.length_a   1.000
_cell.length_b   1.000
_cell.length_c   1.000
_cell.angle_alpha   90.00
_cell.angle_beta   90.00
_cell.angle_gamma   90.00
#
_symmetry.space_group_name_H-M   'P 1'
#
loop_
_entity.id
_entity.type
_entity.pdbx_description
1 polymer ?
#
loop_
_entity_poly.entity_id
_entity_poly.type
_entity_poly.pdbx_seq_one_letter_code
_entity_poly.pdbx_strand_id
1 'polypeptide(L)'
;MSDDVIFNPVQARSLRRSLATTDLALHRLWLRYLDHGGVVGELELEAYLHELLHLPAVERDRLMLIATTMLDARCPPFLPCTNELLGIDRTPEDRADRRN
;
A
#
# COMPACT_ATOMS: atom_id res chain seq x y z
N MET A 1 -6.12 12.70 13.56
CA MET A 1 -5.85 13.42 12.30
C MET A 1 -4.35 13.66 12.01
N SER A 2 -3.40 13.30 12.90
CA SER A 2 -1.96 13.51 12.63
C SER A 2 -1.26 12.34 11.93
N ASP A 3 -1.72 11.10 12.12
CA ASP A 3 -0.95 9.93 11.68
C ASP A 3 -1.06 9.66 10.17
N ASP A 4 -2.14 10.10 9.53
CA ASP A 4 -2.36 9.99 8.08
C ASP A 4 -1.24 10.64 7.25
N VAL A 5 -0.72 11.80 7.70
CA VAL A 5 0.37 12.52 7.04
C VAL A 5 1.69 11.75 7.14
N ILE A 6 1.86 10.94 8.20
CA ILE A 6 3.08 10.16 8.44
C ILE A 6 3.05 8.86 7.62
N PHE A 7 1.89 8.20 7.51
CA PHE A 7 1.77 6.91 6.82
C PHE A 7 1.69 7.02 5.30
N ASN A 8 1.16 8.13 4.81
CA ASN A 8 1.05 8.39 3.38
C ASN A 8 2.38 8.17 2.61
N PRO A 9 3.49 8.85 2.96
CA PRO A 9 4.77 8.67 2.25
C PRO A 9 5.35 7.26 2.43
N VAL A 10 5.08 6.59 3.55
CA VAL A 10 5.55 5.21 3.80
C VAL A 10 4.91 4.24 2.81
N GLN A 11 3.58 4.33 2.64
CA GLN A 11 2.86 3.48 1.70
C GLN A 11 3.18 3.82 0.25
N ALA A 12 3.27 5.11 -0.10
CA ALA A 12 3.62 5.55 -1.45
C ALA A 12 4.98 4.96 -1.87
N ARG A 13 5.99 5.07 -1.00
CA ARG A 13 7.33 4.55 -1.26
C ARG A 13 7.37 3.03 -1.32
N SER A 14 6.63 2.36 -0.46
CA SER A 14 6.54 0.88 -0.46
C SER A 14 5.93 0.38 -1.76
N LEU A 15 4.82 0.96 -2.19
CA LEU A 15 4.17 0.64 -3.45
C LEU A 15 5.07 0.94 -4.66
N ARG A 16 5.69 2.13 -4.69
CA ARG A 16 6.62 2.50 -5.77
C ARG A 16 7.78 1.53 -5.88
N ARG A 17 8.34 1.10 -4.74
CA ARG A 17 9.42 0.13 -4.70
C ARG A 17 8.96 -1.23 -5.25
N SER A 18 7.79 -1.71 -4.85
CA SER A 18 7.25 -2.97 -5.36
C SER A 18 7.06 -2.93 -6.86
N LEU A 19 6.42 -1.88 -7.40
CA LEU A 19 6.24 -1.69 -8.85
C LEU A 19 7.58 -1.74 -9.60
N ALA A 20 8.61 -1.06 -9.08
CA ALA A 20 9.94 -1.05 -9.68
C ALA A 20 10.65 -2.42 -9.62
N THR A 21 10.32 -3.26 -8.65
CA THR A 21 10.97 -4.57 -8.46
C THR A 21 10.30 -5.73 -9.19
N THR A 22 9.03 -5.59 -9.59
CA THR A 22 8.21 -6.73 -10.07
C THR A 22 7.71 -6.59 -11.50
N ASP A 23 8.29 -5.69 -12.29
CA ASP A 23 7.85 -5.36 -13.67
C ASP A 23 6.33 -5.09 -13.77
N LEU A 24 5.72 -4.67 -12.66
CA LEU A 24 4.29 -4.38 -12.60
C LEU A 24 4.09 -2.95 -13.09
N ALA A 25 3.54 -2.81 -14.29
CA ALA A 25 3.23 -1.50 -14.85
C ALA A 25 2.19 -0.75 -14.01
N LEU A 26 2.44 0.55 -13.77
CA LEU A 26 1.52 1.46 -13.07
C LEU A 26 0.12 1.42 -13.66
N HIS A 27 0.02 1.51 -14.98
CA HIS A 27 -1.24 1.43 -15.72
C HIS A 27 -2.05 0.17 -15.38
N ARG A 28 -1.36 -0.98 -15.23
CA ARG A 28 -2.02 -2.26 -14.92
C ARG A 28 -2.55 -2.30 -13.49
N LEU A 29 -1.80 -1.73 -12.53
CA LEU A 29 -2.28 -1.55 -11.17
C LEU A 29 -3.50 -0.62 -11.15
N TRP A 30 -3.42 0.51 -11.87
CA TRP A 30 -4.50 1.49 -11.94
C TRP A 30 -5.80 0.89 -12.48
N LEU A 31 -5.75 0.14 -13.59
CA LEU A 31 -6.93 -0.55 -14.13
C LEU A 31 -7.55 -1.50 -13.11
N ARG A 32 -6.74 -2.30 -12.41
CA ARG A 32 -7.25 -3.19 -11.35
C ARG A 32 -7.84 -2.42 -10.18
N TYR A 33 -7.23 -1.31 -9.82
CA TYR A 33 -7.74 -0.41 -8.79
C TYR A 33 -9.11 0.18 -9.15
N LEU A 34 -9.30 0.63 -10.39
CA LEU A 34 -10.60 1.08 -10.90
C LEU A 34 -11.66 -0.03 -10.88
N ASP A 35 -11.31 -1.24 -11.32
CA ASP A 35 -12.22 -2.40 -11.29
C ASP A 35 -12.73 -2.69 -9.87
N HIS A 36 -11.96 -2.33 -8.83
CA HIS A 36 -12.30 -2.52 -7.41
C HIS A 36 -12.91 -1.27 -6.76
N GLY A 37 -13.44 -0.34 -7.56
CA GLY A 37 -14.13 0.87 -7.09
C GLY A 37 -13.18 2.00 -6.69
N GLY A 38 -11.96 2.00 -7.21
CA GLY A 38 -11.05 3.13 -7.13
C GLY A 38 -11.61 4.37 -7.81
N VAL A 39 -11.32 5.54 -7.26
CA VAL A 39 -11.88 6.83 -7.70
C VAL A 39 -10.80 7.80 -8.22
N VAL A 40 -9.54 7.46 -7.99
CA VAL A 40 -8.38 8.30 -8.32
C VAL A 40 -7.90 8.02 -9.76
N GLY A 41 -7.58 9.09 -10.49
CA GLY A 41 -7.04 9.00 -11.85
C GLY A 41 -5.60 8.47 -11.91
N GLU A 42 -5.16 8.02 -13.08
CA GLU A 42 -3.79 7.48 -13.27
C GLU A 42 -2.71 8.52 -12.92
N LEU A 43 -2.91 9.79 -13.32
CA LEU A 43 -1.99 10.88 -13.01
C LEU A 43 -1.95 11.23 -11.51
N GLU A 44 -3.08 11.16 -10.83
CA GLU A 44 -3.14 11.40 -9.38
C GLU A 44 -2.46 10.24 -8.63
N LEU A 45 -2.61 9.02 -9.12
CA LEU A 45 -1.89 7.86 -8.60
C LEU A 45 -0.37 7.99 -8.83
N GLU A 46 0.05 8.46 -9.99
CA GLU A 46 1.46 8.76 -10.26
C GLU A 46 1.99 9.86 -9.33
N ALA A 47 1.25 10.97 -9.16
CA ALA A 47 1.60 12.02 -8.22
C ALA A 47 1.71 11.51 -6.78
N TYR A 48 0.80 10.61 -6.37
CA TYR A 48 0.86 9.95 -5.06
C TYR A 48 2.13 9.11 -4.89
N LEU A 49 2.49 8.30 -5.89
CA LEU A 49 3.73 7.50 -5.86
C LEU A 49 5.00 8.35 -5.77
N HIS A 50 4.93 9.58 -6.28
CA HIS A 50 6.00 10.58 -6.20
C HIS A 50 5.93 11.47 -4.96
N GLU A 51 5.03 11.16 -4.00
CA GLU A 51 4.84 11.93 -2.76
C GLU A 51 4.42 13.40 -3.02
N LEU A 52 3.86 13.69 -4.21
CA LEU A 52 3.37 15.02 -4.62
C LEU A 52 1.88 15.23 -4.31
N LEU A 53 1.15 14.14 -4.03
CA LEU A 53 -0.27 14.16 -3.70
C LEU A 53 -0.54 13.23 -2.52
N HIS A 54 -1.36 13.70 -1.57
CA HIS A 54 -1.83 12.86 -0.48
C HIS A 54 -3.19 12.24 -0.80
N LEU A 55 -3.24 10.91 -0.91
CA LEU A 55 -4.50 10.18 -1.04
C LEU A 55 -5.12 9.85 0.34
N PRO A 56 -6.47 9.75 0.42
CA PRO A 56 -7.16 9.24 1.60
C PRO A 56 -6.71 7.82 1.99
N ALA A 57 -6.69 7.50 3.29
CA ALA A 57 -6.27 6.19 3.80
C ALA A 57 -6.96 5.00 3.11
N VAL A 58 -8.27 5.11 2.88
CA VAL A 58 -9.07 4.08 2.20
C VAL A 58 -8.54 3.78 0.81
N GLU A 59 -8.16 4.81 0.05
CA GLU A 59 -7.65 4.63 -1.31
C GLU A 59 -6.22 4.07 -1.31
N ARG A 60 -5.37 4.53 -0.39
CA ARG A 60 -4.02 4.00 -0.23
C ARG A 60 -4.01 2.53 0.16
N ASP A 61 -4.83 2.15 1.14
CA ASP A 61 -4.94 0.77 1.62
C ASP A 61 -5.52 -0.15 0.54
N ARG A 62 -6.49 0.32 -0.24
CA ARG A 62 -7.00 -0.41 -1.41
C ARG A 62 -5.88 -0.66 -2.43
N LEU A 63 -5.05 0.34 -2.73
CA LEU A 63 -3.88 0.18 -3.62
C LEU A 63 -2.88 -0.84 -3.06
N MET A 64 -2.59 -0.81 -1.76
CA MET A 64 -1.71 -1.79 -1.12
C MET A 64 -2.26 -3.22 -1.27
N LEU A 65 -3.55 -3.41 -1.01
CA LEU A 65 -4.23 -4.70 -1.10
C LEU A 65 -4.22 -5.26 -2.53
N ILE A 66 -4.55 -4.43 -3.51
CA ILE A 66 -4.62 -4.84 -4.92
C ILE A 66 -3.22 -5.16 -5.43
N ALA A 67 -2.24 -4.28 -5.18
CA ALA A 67 -0.86 -4.52 -5.56
C ALA A 67 -0.33 -5.81 -4.93
N THR A 68 -0.56 -6.04 -3.64
CA THR A 68 -0.19 -7.29 -2.98
C THR A 68 -0.83 -8.51 -3.64
N THR A 69 -2.12 -8.44 -3.98
CA THR A 69 -2.83 -9.53 -4.67
C THR A 69 -2.23 -9.82 -6.04
N MET A 70 -1.74 -8.78 -6.75
CA MET A 70 -1.09 -8.93 -8.05
C MET A 70 0.33 -9.49 -7.97
N LEU A 71 0.97 -9.42 -6.80
CA LEU A 71 2.37 -9.80 -6.56
C LEU A 71 2.60 -11.28 -6.19
N ASP A 72 1.56 -12.13 -6.19
CA ASP A 72 1.55 -13.54 -5.73
C ASP A 72 1.70 -13.69 -4.20
N ALA A 73 0.95 -14.64 -3.62
CA ALA A 73 0.91 -14.95 -2.19
C ALA A 73 2.23 -15.51 -1.63
N ARG A 74 3.21 -15.79 -2.50
CA ARG A 74 4.54 -16.30 -2.16
C ARG A 74 5.60 -15.20 -2.00
N CYS A 75 5.26 -13.93 -2.22
CA CYS A 75 6.17 -12.80 -2.10
C CYS A 75 5.77 -11.88 -0.92
N PRO A 76 6.31 -12.12 0.29
CA PRO A 76 6.31 -11.11 1.35
C PRO A 76 7.40 -10.04 1.10
N PRO A 77 7.20 -8.79 1.58
CA PRO A 77 6.21 -8.40 2.58
C PRO A 77 4.90 -7.87 1.97
N PHE A 78 3.77 -8.18 2.63
CA PHE A 78 2.50 -7.53 2.39
C PHE A 78 2.72 -6.01 2.39
N LEU A 79 2.25 -5.31 1.36
CA LEU A 79 2.38 -3.86 1.35
C LEU A 79 1.63 -3.30 2.56
N PRO A 80 2.27 -2.46 3.39
CA PRO A 80 1.75 -2.14 4.70
C PRO A 80 0.47 -1.30 4.59
N CYS A 81 -0.65 -1.81 5.08
CA CYS A 81 -1.89 -1.04 5.18
C CYS A 81 -1.83 -0.07 6.38
N THR A 82 -2.74 0.91 6.44
CA THR A 82 -2.73 1.93 7.50
C THR A 82 -2.93 1.28 8.86
N ASN A 83 -3.78 0.25 8.94
CA ASN A 83 -4.05 -0.50 10.16
C ASN A 83 -2.80 -1.27 10.68
N GLU A 84 -1.97 -1.77 9.78
CA GLU A 84 -0.72 -2.44 10.09
C GLU A 84 0.34 -1.45 10.60
N LEU A 85 0.43 -0.28 9.97
CA LEU A 85 1.32 0.82 10.40
C LEU A 85 0.92 1.40 11.76
N LEU A 86 -0.39 1.45 12.03
CA LEU A 86 -0.94 1.79 13.34
C LEU A 86 -0.73 0.69 14.39
N GLY A 87 -0.32 -0.51 13.97
CA GLY A 87 -0.14 -1.66 14.86
C GLY A 87 -1.44 -2.27 15.38
N ILE A 88 -2.57 -1.97 14.73
CA ILE A 88 -3.90 -2.48 15.10
C ILE A 88 -4.05 -3.94 14.70
N ASP A 89 -3.46 -4.35 13.57
CA ASP A 89 -3.48 -5.74 13.08
C ASP A 89 -2.38 -6.65 13.69
N ARG A 90 -1.53 -6.13 14.59
CA ARG A 90 -0.53 -6.98 15.26
C ARG A 90 -1.25 -7.96 16.18
N THR A 91 -1.31 -9.23 15.78
CA THR A 91 -1.83 -10.30 16.63
C THR A 91 -0.93 -10.46 17.86
N PRO A 92 -1.49 -10.86 19.02
CA PRO A 92 -0.71 -11.06 20.24
C PRO A 92 0.39 -12.14 20.13
N GLU A 93 0.34 -13.00 19.11
CA GLU A 93 1.34 -14.05 18.85
C GLU A 93 2.71 -13.48 18.42
N ASP A 94 2.75 -12.34 17.72
CA ASP A 94 4.00 -11.63 17.37
C ASP A 94 4.79 -11.15 18.60
N ARG A 95 4.13 -11.06 19.76
CA ARG A 95 4.76 -10.62 21.02
C ARG A 95 5.47 -11.76 21.75
N ALA A 96 5.12 -13.02 21.46
CA ALA A 96 5.67 -14.20 22.14
C ALA A 96 7.02 -14.65 21.57
N ASP A 97 7.32 -14.34 20.30
CA ASP A 97 8.50 -14.87 19.61
C ASP A 97 9.80 -14.06 19.86
N ARG A 98 9.70 -12.93 20.58
CA ARG A 98 10.86 -12.11 20.97
C ARG A 98 11.41 -12.43 22.37
N ARG A 99 10.91 -13.49 23.00
CA ARG A 99 11.35 -13.98 24.32
C ARG A 99 11.70 -15.47 24.24
N ASN A 100 12.73 -15.81 23.47
CA ASN A 100 13.56 -17.00 23.70
C ASN A 100 14.98 -16.75 23.20
#